data_AF-A0A6G2W3R0-F1
#
_entry.id   AF-A0A6G2W3R0-F1
#
_cell.length_a   1.000
_cell.length_b   1.000
_cell.length_c   1.000
_cell.angle_alpha   90.00
_cell.angle_beta   90.00
_cell.angle_gamma   90.00
#
_symmetry.space_group_name_H-M   'P 1'
#
loop_
_entity.id
_entity.type
_entity.pdbx_description
1 polymer ?
#
loop_
_entity_poly.entity_id
_entity_poly.type
_entity_poly.pdbx_seq_one_letter_code
_entity_poly.pdbx_strand_id
1 'polypeptide(L)'
;MNHAQLTALGRALRLLGEHGETLTADTPDARLHEIRDDLRRAVDLLDDSVSAGAPATRCPEHPQGPVDDSAPDLCLLCETRRRAARRSEFQGGRPRPGEPVPTAPSRYGVRGDRPQPQQRWLPELWNGQEWQLCGTPRRDRHEAEAYLAAQRRGSRPAMAYRLVHEFTDYEVLRVWGTPVRVDIEPMGNL
;
A
#
# COMPACT_ATOMS: atom_id res chain seq x y z
N MET A 1 -16.79 -21.08 3.37
CA MET A 1 -15.72 -21.99 3.86
C MET A 1 -14.68 -22.24 2.78
N ASN A 2 -13.39 -22.14 3.12
CA ASN A 2 -12.31 -22.63 2.28
C ASN A 2 -12.08 -24.15 2.50
N HIS A 3 -11.33 -24.82 1.61
CA HIS A 3 -11.09 -26.27 1.69
C HIS A 3 -10.36 -26.69 2.98
N ALA A 4 -9.48 -25.84 3.50
CA ALA A 4 -8.75 -26.08 4.74
C ALA A 4 -9.68 -26.11 5.97
N GLN A 5 -10.62 -25.16 6.05
CA GLN A 5 -11.66 -25.10 7.09
C GLN A 5 -12.57 -26.33 7.05
N LEU A 6 -13.00 -26.77 5.85
CA LEU A 6 -13.78 -28.00 5.70
C LEU A 6 -13.01 -29.23 6.21
N THR A 7 -11.73 -29.33 5.89
CA THR A 7 -10.87 -30.43 6.34
C THR A 7 -10.60 -30.38 7.85
N ALA A 8 -10.48 -29.18 8.43
CA ALA A 8 -10.30 -29.00 9.87
C ALA A 8 -11.58 -29.39 10.64
N LEU A 9 -12.75 -28.92 10.17
CA LEU A 9 -14.04 -29.27 10.76
C LEU A 9 -14.30 -30.79 10.66
N GLY A 10 -14.05 -31.41 9.50
CA GLY A 10 -14.21 -32.85 9.33
C GLY A 10 -13.34 -33.68 10.28
N ARG A 11 -12.12 -33.22 10.60
CA ARG A 11 -11.26 -33.85 11.60
C ARG A 11 -11.78 -33.68 13.02
N ALA A 12 -12.22 -32.47 13.39
CA ALA A 12 -12.79 -32.20 14.71
C ALA A 12 -14.04 -33.05 14.98
N LEU A 13 -14.94 -33.16 13.99
CA LEU A 13 -16.14 -33.99 14.11
C LEU A 13 -15.84 -35.49 14.24
N ARG A 14 -14.79 -35.99 13.57
CA ARG A 14 -14.37 -37.40 13.71
C ARG A 14 -13.81 -37.68 15.11
N LEU A 15 -12.95 -36.80 15.63
CA LEU A 15 -12.42 -36.92 17.00
C LEU A 15 -13.55 -36.91 18.04
N LEU A 16 -14.55 -36.04 17.87
CA LEU A 16 -15.73 -36.03 18.74
C LEU A 16 -16.53 -37.33 18.69
N GLY A 17 -16.66 -37.93 17.51
CA GLY A 17 -17.27 -39.26 17.36
C GLY A 17 -16.52 -40.33 18.15
N GLU A 18 -15.19 -40.35 18.06
CA GLU A 18 -14.33 -41.29 18.82
C GLU A 18 -14.44 -41.07 20.34
N HIS A 19 -14.55 -39.82 20.78
CA HIS A 19 -14.83 -39.51 22.18
C HIS A 19 -16.20 -40.02 22.63
N GLY A 20 -17.24 -39.88 21.80
CA GLY A 20 -18.58 -40.38 22.08
C GLY A 20 -18.62 -41.91 22.26
N GLU A 21 -17.90 -42.65 21.41
CA GLU A 21 -17.80 -44.12 21.50
C GLU A 21 -17.07 -44.61 22.77
N THR A 22 -16.15 -43.79 23.30
CA THR A 22 -15.35 -44.15 24.49
C THR A 22 -15.93 -43.60 25.79
N LEU A 23 -17.07 -42.89 25.72
CA LEU A 23 -17.69 -42.24 26.86
C LEU A 23 -18.45 -43.26 27.71
N THR A 24 -18.02 -43.45 28.95
CA THR A 24 -18.70 -44.31 29.93
C THR A 24 -18.95 -43.55 31.24
N ALA A 25 -19.72 -44.13 32.15
CA ALA A 25 -20.00 -43.53 33.46
C ALA A 25 -18.73 -43.32 34.31
N ASP A 26 -17.68 -44.11 34.06
CA ASP A 26 -16.40 -44.06 34.79
C ASP A 26 -15.35 -43.16 34.10
N THR A 27 -15.76 -42.35 33.12
CA THR A 27 -14.85 -41.46 32.41
C THR A 27 -14.25 -40.43 33.39
N PRO A 28 -12.93 -40.32 33.50
CA PRO A 28 -12.31 -39.36 34.41
C PRO A 28 -12.57 -37.91 33.99
N ASP A 29 -12.78 -37.02 34.95
CA ASP A 29 -13.10 -35.59 34.73
C ASP A 29 -12.13 -34.87 33.79
N ALA A 30 -10.84 -35.20 33.84
CA ALA A 30 -9.85 -34.64 32.93
C ALA A 30 -10.22 -34.89 31.46
N ARG A 31 -10.68 -36.10 31.13
CA ARG A 31 -11.12 -36.47 29.78
C ARG A 31 -12.44 -35.79 29.41
N LEU A 32 -13.35 -35.57 30.37
CA LEU A 32 -14.56 -34.79 30.13
C LEU A 32 -14.25 -33.32 29.80
N HIS A 33 -13.22 -32.74 30.45
CA HIS A 33 -12.75 -31.40 30.12
C HIS A 33 -12.13 -31.31 28.72
N GLU A 34 -11.31 -32.29 28.33
CA GLU A 34 -10.77 -32.39 26.96
C GLU A 34 -11.89 -32.43 25.91
N ILE A 35 -12.88 -33.31 26.12
CA ILE A 35 -14.05 -33.45 25.21
C ILE A 35 -14.84 -32.14 25.13
N ARG A 36 -15.04 -31.45 26.26
CA ARG A 36 -15.72 -30.15 26.30
C ARG A 36 -14.97 -29.10 25.47
N ASP A 37 -13.66 -29.05 25.60
CA ASP A 37 -12.84 -28.05 24.91
C ASP A 37 -12.78 -28.34 23.40
N ASP A 38 -12.76 -29.61 23.00
CA ASP A 38 -12.83 -29.99 21.58
C ASP A 38 -14.23 -29.79 20.98
N LEU A 39 -15.30 -29.99 21.74
CA LEU A 39 -16.66 -29.60 21.34
C LEU A 39 -16.74 -28.10 21.07
N ARG A 40 -16.19 -27.29 21.99
CA ARG A 40 -16.17 -25.83 21.85
C ARG A 40 -15.41 -25.40 20.61
N ARG A 41 -14.24 -25.99 20.36
CA ARG A 41 -13.44 -25.72 19.16
C ARG A 41 -14.16 -26.07 17.87
N ALA A 42 -14.92 -27.18 17.85
CA ALA A 42 -15.72 -27.57 16.68
C ALA A 42 -16.88 -26.59 16.43
N VAL A 43 -17.53 -26.10 17.49
CA VAL A 43 -18.58 -25.06 17.40
C VAL A 43 -17.99 -23.75 16.89
N ASP A 44 -16.86 -23.29 17.43
CA ASP A 44 -16.21 -22.05 16.98
C ASP A 44 -15.86 -22.12 15.48
N LEU A 45 -15.32 -23.25 15.01
CA LEU A 45 -15.05 -23.48 13.59
C LEU A 45 -16.32 -23.45 12.72
N LEU A 46 -17.45 -23.91 13.25
CA LEU A 46 -18.73 -23.89 12.57
C LEU A 46 -19.31 -22.46 12.53
N ASP A 47 -19.24 -21.71 13.61
CA ASP A 47 -19.75 -20.33 13.69
C ASP A 47 -18.97 -19.39 12.77
N ASP A 48 -17.64 -19.54 12.72
CA ASP A 48 -16.78 -18.85 11.75
C ASP A 48 -17.19 -19.17 10.31
N SER A 49 -17.64 -20.40 10.07
CA SER A 49 -18.02 -20.89 8.74
C SER A 49 -19.38 -20.40 8.27
N VAL A 50 -20.35 -20.27 9.19
CA VAL A 50 -21.71 -19.80 8.92
C VAL A 50 -21.73 -18.28 8.78
N SER A 51 -20.90 -17.58 9.56
CA SER A 51 -20.79 -16.12 9.54
C SER A 51 -20.00 -15.60 8.33
N ALA A 52 -19.08 -16.40 7.79
CA ALA A 52 -18.34 -16.07 6.58
C ALA A 52 -19.20 -16.31 5.33
N GLY A 53 -19.62 -15.22 4.67
CA GLY A 53 -20.29 -15.28 3.37
C GLY A 53 -19.52 -16.16 2.37
N ALA A 54 -20.26 -16.73 1.40
CA ALA A 54 -19.68 -17.63 0.40
C ALA A 54 -18.42 -17.00 -0.22
N PRO A 55 -17.29 -17.71 -0.25
CA PRO A 55 -16.04 -17.16 -0.75
C PRO A 55 -16.23 -16.79 -2.23
N ALA A 56 -15.92 -15.53 -2.55
CA ALA A 56 -16.01 -15.00 -3.91
C ALA A 56 -14.96 -15.65 -4.84
N THR A 57 -13.83 -16.09 -4.28
CA THR A 57 -12.79 -16.81 -5.03
C THR A 57 -12.57 -18.22 -4.46
N ARG A 58 -11.97 -19.12 -5.26
CA ARG A 58 -11.58 -20.48 -4.84
C ARG A 58 -10.18 -20.52 -4.22
N CYS A 59 -9.55 -19.36 -3.99
CA CYS A 59 -8.21 -19.27 -3.45
C CYS A 59 -8.22 -19.33 -1.91
N PRO A 60 -7.38 -20.19 -1.27
CA PRO A 60 -7.30 -20.27 0.19
C PRO A 60 -6.68 -19.02 0.84
N GLU A 61 -5.81 -18.30 0.12
CA GLU A 61 -5.19 -17.06 0.60
C GLU A 61 -6.16 -15.86 0.52
N HIS A 62 -7.05 -15.83 -0.48
CA HIS A 62 -7.91 -14.68 -0.77
C HIS A 62 -9.38 -15.06 -0.97
N PRO A 63 -10.06 -15.65 0.03
CA PRO A 63 -11.43 -16.13 -0.13
C PRO A 63 -12.44 -15.02 -0.50
N GLN A 64 -12.22 -13.77 -0.08
CA GLN A 64 -13.02 -12.59 -0.46
C GLN A 64 -12.28 -11.65 -1.43
N GLY A 65 -11.27 -12.16 -2.15
CA GLY A 65 -10.52 -11.37 -3.12
C GLY A 65 -11.36 -10.97 -4.35
N PRO A 66 -10.87 -10.01 -5.15
CA PRO A 66 -11.49 -9.67 -6.44
C PRO A 66 -11.48 -10.88 -7.38
N VAL A 67 -12.60 -11.06 -8.09
CA VAL A 67 -12.85 -12.20 -8.98
C VAL A 67 -12.31 -11.94 -10.38
N ASP A 68 -11.61 -12.92 -10.97
CA ASP A 68 -11.23 -12.96 -12.38
C ASP A 68 -11.70 -14.29 -12.98
N ASP A 69 -12.69 -14.26 -13.90
CA ASP A 69 -13.27 -15.44 -14.53
C ASP A 69 -12.26 -16.23 -15.38
N SER A 70 -11.17 -15.59 -15.80
CA SER A 70 -10.10 -16.24 -16.56
C SER A 70 -9.04 -16.91 -15.68
N ALA A 71 -9.12 -16.74 -14.36
CA ALA A 71 -8.22 -17.36 -13.39
C ALA A 71 -8.71 -18.76 -12.99
N PRO A 72 -7.83 -19.77 -12.90
CA PRO A 72 -8.20 -21.12 -12.47
C PRO A 72 -8.90 -21.17 -11.09
N ASP A 73 -8.45 -20.32 -10.17
CA ASP A 73 -8.95 -20.24 -8.80
C ASP A 73 -9.92 -19.06 -8.59
N LEU A 74 -10.35 -18.42 -9.69
CA LEU A 74 -11.15 -17.19 -9.71
C LEU A 74 -10.53 -15.99 -8.98
N CYS A 75 -9.30 -16.10 -8.48
CA CYS A 75 -8.64 -15.04 -7.72
C CYS A 75 -7.77 -14.17 -8.63
N LEU A 76 -8.17 -12.90 -8.80
CA LEU A 76 -7.43 -11.91 -9.58
C LEU A 76 -6.02 -11.68 -9.03
N LEU A 77 -5.84 -11.63 -7.70
CA LEU A 77 -4.55 -11.34 -7.08
C LEU A 77 -3.51 -12.43 -7.39
N CYS A 78 -3.88 -13.70 -7.20
CA CYS A 78 -3.02 -14.83 -7.52
C CYS A 78 -2.76 -14.94 -9.03
N GLU A 79 -3.77 -14.67 -9.86
CA GLU A 79 -3.60 -14.69 -11.31
C GLU A 79 -2.69 -13.57 -11.82
N THR A 80 -2.78 -12.38 -11.23
CA THR A 80 -1.89 -11.26 -11.55
C THR A 80 -0.43 -11.61 -11.24
N ARG A 81 -0.19 -12.29 -10.10
CA ARG A 81 1.13 -12.83 -9.73
C ARG A 81 1.61 -13.90 -10.72
N ARG A 82 0.75 -14.87 -11.10
CA ARG A 82 1.07 -15.89 -12.11
C ARG A 82 1.40 -15.29 -13.48
N ARG A 83 0.65 -14.28 -13.92
CA ARG A 83 0.90 -13.55 -15.18
C ARG A 83 2.22 -12.78 -15.12
N ALA A 84 2.55 -12.16 -13.99
CA ALA A 84 3.83 -11.48 -13.81
C ALA A 84 5.02 -12.45 -13.89
N ALA A 85 4.92 -13.62 -13.23
CA ALA A 85 5.94 -14.67 -13.30
C ALA A 85 6.13 -15.18 -14.74
N ARG A 86 5.05 -15.49 -15.46
CA ARG A 86 5.11 -15.89 -16.88
C ARG A 86 5.74 -14.81 -17.76
N ARG A 87 5.40 -13.52 -17.57
CA ARG A 87 6.05 -12.42 -18.29
C ARG A 87 7.56 -12.39 -18.04
N SER A 88 8.00 -12.62 -16.81
CA SER A 88 9.44 -12.67 -16.48
C SER A 88 10.18 -13.87 -17.08
N GLU A 89 9.47 -14.96 -17.39
CA GLU A 89 10.05 -16.15 -18.06
C GLU A 89 10.22 -15.93 -19.58
N PHE A 90 9.23 -15.31 -20.24
CA PHE A 90 9.30 -15.03 -21.68
C PHE A 90 10.16 -13.82 -22.04
N GLN A 91 10.22 -12.82 -21.16
CA GLN A 91 11.10 -11.66 -21.31
C GLN A 91 12.47 -12.02 -20.72
N GLY A 92 13.14 -12.99 -21.37
CA GLY A 92 14.40 -13.60 -20.93
C GLY A 92 15.39 -12.58 -20.37
N GLY A 93 15.52 -12.57 -19.05
CA GLY A 93 16.37 -11.62 -18.36
C GLY A 93 15.92 -11.46 -16.92
N ARG A 94 16.30 -12.41 -16.06
CA ARG A 94 16.41 -12.11 -14.63
C ARG A 94 17.35 -10.90 -14.53
N PRO A 95 16.94 -9.72 -14.02
CA PRO A 95 17.90 -8.68 -13.73
C PRO A 95 18.87 -9.29 -12.72
N ARG A 96 20.18 -9.26 -12.99
CA ARG A 96 21.15 -9.54 -11.92
C ARG A 96 20.83 -8.58 -10.78
N PRO A 97 20.86 -9.04 -9.51
CA PRO A 97 20.77 -8.10 -8.40
C PRO A 97 21.93 -7.10 -8.54
N GLY A 98 21.61 -5.86 -8.92
CA GLY A 98 22.56 -4.79 -9.19
C GLY A 98 22.51 -4.15 -10.58
N GLU A 99 21.72 -4.66 -11.54
CA GLU A 99 21.65 -4.06 -12.88
C GLU A 99 20.50 -3.04 -12.97
N PRO A 100 20.76 -1.74 -13.21
CA PRO A 100 19.71 -0.75 -13.33
C PRO A 100 18.86 -1.07 -14.56
N VAL A 101 17.58 -1.40 -14.32
CA VAL A 101 16.59 -1.52 -15.39
C VAL A 101 16.62 -0.23 -16.21
N PRO A 102 16.83 -0.28 -17.54
CA PRO A 102 16.75 0.92 -18.35
C PRO A 102 15.30 1.41 -18.32
N THR A 103 15.04 2.40 -17.47
CA THR A 103 13.76 3.12 -17.44
C THR A 103 13.60 3.79 -18.78
N ALA A 104 12.68 3.28 -19.60
CA ALA A 104 12.26 3.96 -20.81
C ALA A 104 11.91 5.42 -20.44
N PRO A 105 12.43 6.42 -21.16
CA PRO A 105 12.13 7.80 -20.85
C PRO A 105 10.67 8.08 -21.22
N SER A 106 9.76 7.89 -20.28
CA SER A 106 8.46 8.56 -20.35
C SER A 106 8.72 10.06 -20.27
N ARG A 107 7.99 10.87 -21.06
CA ARG A 107 8.06 12.35 -20.98
C ARG A 107 7.79 12.89 -19.56
N TYR A 108 7.24 12.05 -18.69
CA TYR A 108 7.05 12.28 -17.26
C TYR A 108 7.73 11.12 -16.53
N GLY A 109 9.02 11.26 -16.21
CA GLY A 109 9.84 10.16 -15.66
C GLY A 109 9.23 9.50 -14.42
N VAL A 110 9.37 8.17 -14.31
CA VAL A 110 9.05 7.44 -13.08
C VAL A 110 10.22 7.65 -12.11
N ARG A 111 9.94 8.40 -11.04
CA ARG A 111 10.91 8.78 -10.01
C ARG A 111 11.05 7.63 -9.00
N GLY A 112 12.27 7.33 -8.57
CA GLY A 112 12.56 6.20 -7.66
C GLY A 112 11.84 6.28 -6.30
N ASP A 113 11.85 5.15 -5.58
CA ASP A 113 11.12 4.83 -4.33
C ASP A 113 11.26 5.82 -3.15
N ARG A 114 12.08 6.87 -3.27
CA ARG A 114 12.06 8.04 -2.38
C ARG A 114 12.20 9.33 -3.20
N PRO A 115 11.21 10.25 -3.19
CA PRO A 115 11.43 11.57 -3.74
C PRO A 115 12.48 12.30 -2.90
N GLN A 116 13.59 12.68 -3.52
CA GLN A 116 14.61 13.50 -2.85
C GLN A 116 13.98 14.83 -2.38
N PRO A 117 14.36 15.34 -1.19
CA PRO A 117 13.90 16.63 -0.70
C PRO A 117 14.22 17.71 -1.75
N GLN A 118 13.21 18.53 -2.10
CA GLN A 118 13.39 19.58 -3.09
C GLN A 118 13.43 20.93 -2.37
N GLN A 119 14.62 21.51 -2.31
CA GLN A 119 14.81 22.92 -1.99
C GLN A 119 14.52 23.74 -3.24
N ARG A 120 13.60 24.70 -3.11
CA ARG A 120 13.20 25.60 -4.19
C ARG A 120 13.12 27.03 -3.67
N TRP A 121 13.53 27.96 -4.53
CA TRP A 121 13.49 29.39 -4.30
C TRP A 121 12.43 30.00 -5.22
N LEU A 122 11.35 30.52 -4.64
CA LEU A 122 10.20 31.06 -5.35
C LEU A 122 10.29 32.58 -5.41
N PRO A 123 10.56 33.17 -6.59
CA PRO A 123 10.52 34.61 -6.76
C PRO A 123 9.07 35.08 -6.87
N GLU A 124 8.68 35.99 -5.98
CA GLU A 124 7.33 36.55 -5.94
C GLU A 124 7.35 38.06 -6.12
N LEU A 125 6.31 38.57 -6.79
CA LEU A 125 6.01 39.99 -6.89
C LEU A 125 4.72 40.32 -6.14
N TRP A 126 4.59 41.56 -5.71
CA TRP A 126 3.34 42.07 -5.17
C TRP A 126 2.56 42.79 -6.27
N ASN A 127 1.34 42.34 -6.52
CA ASN A 127 0.48 42.89 -7.58
C ASN A 127 -0.44 44.04 -7.10
N GLY A 128 -0.44 44.35 -5.80
CA GLY A 128 -1.35 45.32 -5.17
C GLY A 128 -2.33 44.71 -4.17
N GLN A 129 -2.57 43.40 -4.26
CA GLN A 129 -3.52 42.66 -3.43
C GLN A 129 -2.91 41.42 -2.79
N GLU A 130 -2.08 40.70 -3.52
CA GLU A 130 -1.45 39.46 -3.06
C GLU A 130 -0.04 39.28 -3.64
N TRP A 131 0.71 38.38 -3.00
CA TRP A 131 1.99 37.91 -3.50
C TRP A 131 1.75 36.84 -4.56
N GLN A 132 2.29 37.04 -5.75
CA GLN A 132 2.16 36.11 -6.86
C GLN A 132 3.54 35.70 -7.38
N LEU A 133 3.65 34.45 -7.82
CA LEU A 133 4.84 33.96 -8.49
C LEU A 133 5.10 34.76 -9.76
N CYS A 134 6.28 35.35 -9.84
CA CYS A 134 6.66 36.18 -10.99
C CYS A 134 7.51 35.44 -12.02
N GLY A 135 7.72 34.14 -11.84
CA GLY A 135 8.54 33.29 -12.72
C GLY A 135 8.55 31.84 -12.28
N THR A 136 9.46 31.06 -12.86
CA THR A 136 9.66 29.66 -12.47
C THR A 136 10.51 29.54 -11.20
N PRO A 137 10.18 28.62 -10.27
CA PRO A 137 10.99 28.35 -9.08
C PRO A 137 12.43 27.96 -9.46
N ARG A 138 13.40 28.43 -8.68
CA ARG A 138 14.84 28.16 -8.87
C ARG A 138 15.34 27.11 -7.89
N ARG A 139 16.42 26.43 -8.26
CA ARG A 139 17.11 25.48 -7.37
C ARG A 139 18.19 26.16 -6.54
N ASP A 140 18.74 27.27 -7.04
CA ASP A 140 19.76 28.07 -6.38
C ASP A 140 19.19 29.42 -5.94
N ARG A 141 19.56 29.85 -4.73
CA ARG A 141 19.23 31.16 -4.16
C ARG A 141 19.82 32.29 -5.00
N HIS A 142 21.09 32.16 -5.41
CA HIS A 142 21.81 33.19 -6.14
C HIS A 142 21.17 33.46 -7.51
N GLU A 143 20.74 32.38 -8.18
CA GLU A 143 20.00 32.45 -9.43
C GLU A 143 18.67 33.20 -9.26
N ALA A 144 17.95 32.93 -8.16
CA ALA A 144 16.68 33.58 -7.88
C ALA A 144 16.84 35.07 -7.52
N GLU A 145 17.87 35.43 -6.77
CA GLU A 145 18.22 36.81 -6.45
C GLU A 145 18.63 37.58 -7.71
N ALA A 146 19.45 36.98 -8.58
CA ALA A 146 19.81 37.57 -9.87
C ALA A 146 18.59 37.80 -10.77
N TYR A 147 17.65 36.85 -10.78
CA TYR A 147 16.39 36.98 -11.50
C TYR A 147 15.54 38.14 -10.99
N LEU A 148 15.34 38.26 -9.67
CA LEU A 148 14.61 39.40 -9.08
C LEU A 148 15.31 40.73 -9.36
N ALA A 149 16.64 40.76 -9.33
CA ALA A 149 17.41 41.94 -9.69
C ALA A 149 17.18 42.34 -11.16
N ALA A 150 17.07 41.38 -12.08
CA ALA A 150 16.73 41.64 -13.47
C ALA A 150 15.29 42.16 -13.61
N GLN A 151 14.31 41.57 -12.90
CA GLN A 151 12.91 42.00 -12.93
C GLN A 151 12.74 43.46 -12.47
N ARG A 152 13.50 43.88 -11.46
CA ARG A 152 13.52 45.28 -10.97
C ARG A 152 14.05 46.27 -12.01
N ARG A 153 14.89 45.82 -12.96
CA ARG A 153 15.44 46.63 -14.06
C ARG A 153 14.63 46.52 -15.35
N GLY A 154 13.54 45.73 -15.34
CA GLY A 154 12.68 45.54 -16.49
C GLY A 154 11.83 46.77 -16.83
N SER A 155 11.14 46.72 -17.97
CA SER A 155 10.28 47.81 -18.45
C SER A 155 9.04 48.06 -17.59
N ARG A 156 8.62 47.08 -16.78
CA ARG A 156 7.48 47.15 -15.88
C ARG A 156 7.79 46.45 -14.54
N PRO A 157 8.53 47.12 -13.63
CA PRO A 157 8.81 46.55 -12.32
C PRO A 157 7.54 46.53 -11.46
N ALA A 158 7.40 45.50 -10.64
CA ALA A 158 6.38 45.44 -9.60
C ALA A 158 6.76 46.33 -8.41
N MET A 159 5.79 46.70 -7.58
CA MET A 159 6.04 47.60 -6.46
C MET A 159 6.92 46.98 -5.37
N ALA A 160 6.86 45.65 -5.22
CA ALA A 160 7.70 44.90 -4.31
C ALA A 160 7.98 43.51 -4.85
N TYR A 161 9.12 42.97 -4.45
CA TYR A 161 9.55 41.61 -4.74
C TYR A 161 10.03 40.96 -3.45
N ARG A 162 9.77 39.67 -3.30
CA ARG A 162 10.34 38.85 -2.23
C ARG A 162 10.79 37.51 -2.77
N LEU A 163 11.68 36.87 -2.02
CA LEU A 163 12.16 35.53 -2.30
C LEU A 163 11.70 34.61 -1.19
N VAL A 164 10.95 33.57 -1.54
CA VAL A 164 10.44 32.58 -0.60
C VAL A 164 11.26 31.30 -0.75
N HIS A 165 11.75 30.77 0.36
CA HIS A 165 12.39 29.46 0.41
C HIS A 165 11.32 28.41 0.70
N GLU A 166 11.05 27.55 -0.27
CA GLU A 166 10.21 26.38 -0.09
C GLU A 166 11.09 25.15 0.07
N PHE A 167 10.94 24.50 1.22
CA PHE A 167 11.50 23.20 1.49
C PHE A 167 10.33 22.22 1.60
N THR A 168 10.22 21.30 0.65
CA THR A 168 9.25 20.21 0.75
C THR A 168 9.95 18.99 1.34
N ASP A 169 9.64 18.67 2.60
CA ASP A 169 10.04 17.45 3.30
C ASP A 169 9.01 16.32 3.18
N TYR A 170 7.83 16.60 2.59
CA TYR A 170 6.76 15.64 2.41
C TYR A 170 6.47 15.25 0.96
N GLU A 171 5.96 14.03 0.85
CA GLU A 171 5.49 13.33 -0.32
C GLU A 171 4.27 14.05 -0.95
N VAL A 172 4.34 14.49 -2.20
CA VAL A 172 3.13 14.76 -2.99
C VAL A 172 2.91 13.57 -3.92
N LEU A 173 2.38 12.49 -3.36
CA LEU A 173 1.80 11.42 -4.16
C LEU A 173 0.53 11.97 -4.82
N ARG A 174 0.53 12.12 -6.15
CA ARG A 174 -0.74 12.14 -6.89
C ARG A 174 -1.23 10.70 -7.00
N VAL A 175 -1.84 10.21 -5.94
CA VAL A 175 -2.67 9.00 -5.99
C VAL A 175 -4.02 9.41 -6.56
N TRP A 176 -4.56 8.68 -7.53
CA TRP A 176 -5.97 8.80 -7.87
C TRP A 176 -6.77 8.21 -6.71
N GLY A 177 -7.31 9.06 -5.83
CA GLY A 177 -8.02 8.67 -4.60
C GLY A 177 -8.14 9.83 -3.60
N THR A 178 -8.84 9.61 -2.48
CA THR A 178 -9.07 10.62 -1.42
C THR A 178 -7.76 11.00 -0.72
N PRO A 179 -7.36 12.28 -0.67
CA PRO A 179 -6.08 12.70 -0.13
C PRO A 179 -6.00 12.46 1.38
N VAL A 180 -4.92 11.83 1.85
CA VAL A 180 -4.58 11.68 3.28
C VAL A 180 -3.42 12.62 3.59
N ARG A 181 -3.64 13.52 4.55
CA ARG A 181 -2.60 14.42 5.07
C ARG A 181 -1.89 13.72 6.22
N VAL A 182 -0.56 13.66 6.15
CA VAL A 182 0.31 13.16 7.24
C VAL A 182 1.13 14.34 7.73
N ASP A 183 1.10 14.62 9.03
CA ASP A 183 1.85 15.71 9.63
C ASP A 183 3.32 15.30 9.90
N ILE A 184 4.21 16.29 9.85
CA ILE A 184 5.65 16.13 10.04
C ILE A 184 5.93 15.89 11.53
N GLU A 185 6.60 14.79 11.89
CA GLU A 185 7.18 14.64 13.22
C GLU A 185 8.24 15.73 13.43
N PRO A 186 8.21 16.46 14.57
CA PRO A 186 9.13 17.55 14.81
C PRO A 186 10.56 17.03 14.86
N MET A 187 11.37 17.34 13.84
CA MET A 187 12.81 17.12 13.89
C MET A 187 13.38 17.96 15.04
N GLY A 188 13.77 17.27 16.11
CA GLY A 188 14.39 17.87 17.28
C GLY A 188 15.69 18.57 16.90
N ASN A 189 15.71 19.89 17.09
CA ASN A 189 16.94 20.65 17.18
C ASN A 189 17.52 20.46 18.60
N LEU A 190 18.58 19.67 18.71
CA LEU A 190 19.55 19.71 19.81
C LEU A 190 20.95 19.69 19.19
#